data_AF-A0A2N8SQX8-F1
#
_entry.id   AF-A0A2N8SQX8-F1
#
_cell.length_a   1.000
_cell.length_b   1.000
_cell.length_c   1.000
_cell.angle_alpha   90.00
_cell.angle_beta   90.00
_cell.angle_gamma   90.00
#
_symmetry.space_group_name_H-M   'P 1'
#
loop_
_entity.id
_entity.type
_entity.pdbx_description
1 polymer ?
#
loop_
_entity_poly.entity_id
_entity_poly.type
_entity_poly.pdbx_seq_one_letter_code
_entity_poly.pdbx_strand_id
1 'polypeptide(L)'
;MHVEHHPVTRDFPEKREQLQLLRQQDPAFARKAEQYEALDKQICRVEDGVETLDGDALSALKLERVTLKDAIARDLKRASGSCCGGCCG
;
A
#
# COMPACT_ATOMS: atom_id res chain seq x y z
N MET A 1 -10.59 -18.98 5.23
CA MET A 1 -10.11 -18.56 3.90
C MET A 1 -10.08 -17.04 3.90
N HIS A 2 -8.97 -16.42 4.32
CA HIS A 2 -8.82 -14.96 4.17
C HIS A 2 -8.49 -14.73 2.71
N VAL A 3 -9.48 -14.25 1.96
CA VAL A 3 -9.24 -13.74 0.61
C VAL A 3 -8.49 -12.44 0.79
N GLU A 4 -7.18 -12.57 0.99
CA GLU A 4 -6.25 -11.45 1.02
C GLU A 4 -6.13 -10.95 -0.42
N HIS A 5 -7.15 -10.19 -0.81
CA HIS A 5 -6.99 -9.13 -1.80
C HIS A 5 -5.94 -8.19 -1.22
N HIS A 6 -4.67 -8.51 -1.46
CA HIS A 6 -3.57 -7.60 -1.25
C HIS A 6 -3.37 -6.82 -2.55
N PRO A 7 -4.04 -5.66 -2.73
CA PRO A 7 -3.91 -4.85 -3.94
C PRO A 7 -2.45 -4.43 -4.17
N VAL A 8 -1.68 -4.20 -3.10
CA VAL A 8 -0.24 -3.91 -3.20
C VAL A 8 0.56 -5.08 -3.82
N THR A 9 0.16 -6.31 -3.51
CA THR A 9 0.77 -7.55 -3.99
C THR A 9 0.32 -7.87 -5.43
N ARG A 10 -0.73 -7.19 -5.94
CA ARG A 10 -1.10 -7.18 -7.38
C ARG A 10 -0.29 -6.14 -8.16
N ASP A 11 -0.01 -4.97 -7.59
CA ASP A 11 0.84 -3.95 -8.20
C ASP A 11 2.31 -4.41 -8.28
N PHE A 12 2.79 -5.20 -7.32
CA PHE A 12 4.16 -5.72 -7.28
C PHE A 12 4.20 -7.25 -7.21
N PRO A 13 3.83 -7.96 -8.28
CA PRO A 13 3.80 -9.43 -8.31
C PRO A 13 5.19 -10.06 -8.16
N GLU A 14 6.26 -9.32 -8.47
CA GLU A 14 7.64 -9.76 -8.32
C GLU A 14 8.17 -9.58 -6.88
N LYS A 15 7.49 -8.78 -6.06
CA LYS A 15 7.92 -8.43 -4.69
C LYS A 15 6.98 -8.99 -3.63
N ARG A 16 6.07 -9.90 -3.98
CA ARG A 16 5.04 -10.47 -3.07
C ARG A 16 5.64 -11.10 -1.82
N GLU A 17 6.71 -11.86 -2.00
CA GLU A 17 7.40 -12.52 -0.88
C GLU A 17 8.08 -11.50 0.05
N GLN A 18 8.78 -10.50 -0.53
CA GLN A 18 9.37 -9.39 0.22
C GLN A 18 8.31 -8.56 0.96
N LEU A 19 7.18 -8.29 0.34
CA LEU A 19 6.02 -7.63 0.95
C LEU A 19 5.55 -8.35 2.21
N GLN A 20 5.39 -9.67 2.13
CA GLN A 20 4.91 -10.48 3.25
C GLN A 20 5.96 -10.63 4.35
N LEU A 21 7.24 -10.72 3.98
CA LEU A 21 8.36 -10.68 4.93
C LEU A 21 8.46 -9.32 5.63
N LEU A 22 8.32 -8.21 4.90
CA LEU A 22 8.36 -6.85 5.46
C LEU A 22 7.16 -6.57 6.35
N ARG A 23 5.94 -7.00 6.00
CA ARG A 23 4.79 -6.87 6.91
C ARG A 23 5.02 -7.55 8.26
N GLN A 24 5.75 -8.66 8.28
CA GLN A 24 6.02 -9.40 9.51
C GLN A 24 7.22 -8.83 10.28
N GLN A 25 8.24 -8.35 9.57
CA GLN A 25 9.45 -7.82 10.19
C GLN A 25 9.34 -6.33 10.57
N ASP A 26 8.54 -5.56 9.84
CA ASP A 26 8.39 -4.12 10.00
C ASP A 26 6.92 -3.75 10.30
N PRO A 27 6.62 -3.38 11.56
CA PRO A 27 5.25 -3.02 11.95
C PRO A 27 4.79 -1.69 11.34
N ALA A 28 5.70 -0.79 10.95
CA ALA A 28 5.32 0.45 10.27
C ALA A 28 4.83 0.14 8.85
N PHE A 29 5.47 -0.81 8.18
CA PHE A 29 5.03 -1.34 6.88
C PHE A 29 3.66 -2.02 6.97
N ALA A 30 3.44 -2.85 8.01
CA ALA A 30 2.15 -3.49 8.24
C ALA A 30 1.00 -2.49 8.31
N ARG A 31 1.17 -1.39 9.08
CA ARG A 31 0.16 -0.34 9.21
C ARG A 31 -0.12 0.37 7.87
N LYS A 32 0.91 0.64 7.06
CA LYS A 32 0.74 1.22 5.72
C LYS A 32 -0.05 0.31 4.79
N ALA A 33 0.26 -0.98 4.79
CA ALA A 33 -0.43 -1.97 3.97
C ALA A 33 -1.91 -2.08 4.37
N GLU A 34 -2.22 -2.08 5.67
CA GLU A 34 -3.60 -2.07 6.17
C GLU A 34 -4.36 -0.79 5.75
N GLN A 35 -3.74 0.38 5.87
CA GLN A 35 -4.33 1.64 5.40
C GLN A 35 -4.62 1.61 3.89
N TYR A 36 -3.67 1.10 3.10
CA TYR A 36 -3.85 0.97 1.65
C TYR A 36 -5.01 0.01 1.30
N GLU A 37 -5.11 -1.12 1.99
CA GLU A 37 -6.25 -2.04 1.83
C GLU A 37 -7.58 -1.41 2.23
N ALA A 38 -7.62 -0.62 3.30
CA ALA A 38 -8.83 0.07 3.73
C ALA A 38 -9.30 1.09 2.69
N LEU A 39 -8.37 1.89 2.15
CA LEU A 39 -8.66 2.86 1.09
C LEU A 39 -9.13 2.18 -0.20
N ASP A 40 -8.47 1.10 -0.63
CA ASP A 40 -8.84 0.37 -1.84
C ASP A 40 -10.24 -0.25 -1.70
N LYS A 41 -10.56 -0.83 -0.53
CA LYS A 41 -11.91 -1.32 -0.23
C LYS A 41 -12.94 -0.19 -0.26
N GLN A 42 -12.61 0.97 0.27
CA GLN A 42 -13.50 2.14 0.24
C GLN A 42 -13.73 2.61 -1.19
N ILE A 43 -12.67 2.78 -1.99
CA ILE A 43 -12.77 3.13 -3.42
C ILE A 43 -13.62 2.09 -4.16
N CYS A 44 -13.38 0.80 -3.94
CA CYS A 44 -14.13 -0.27 -4.61
C CYS A 44 -15.63 -0.24 -4.25
N ARG A 45 -15.99 0.02 -2.98
CA ARG A 45 -17.40 0.22 -2.57
C ARG A 45 -18.04 1.43 -3.25
N VAL A 46 -17.27 2.50 -3.42
CA VAL A 46 -17.73 3.73 -4.05
C VAL A 46 -17.93 3.53 -5.55
N GLU A 47 -17.00 2.83 -6.20
CA GLU A 47 -17.09 2.47 -7.62
C GLU A 47 -18.20 1.45 -7.91
N ASP A 48 -18.46 0.53 -6.98
CA ASP A 48 -19.59 -0.42 -7.05
C ASP A 48 -20.96 0.27 -6.84
N GLY A 49 -20.95 1.55 -6.48
CA GLY A 49 -22.16 2.35 -6.23
C GLY A 49 -22.82 2.05 -4.88
N VAL A 50 -22.13 1.33 -3.99
CA VAL A 50 -22.59 1.07 -2.60
C VAL A 50 -22.51 2.35 -1.78
N GLU A 51 -21.53 3.21 -2.05
CA GLU A 51 -21.33 4.48 -1.35
C GLU A 51 -21.18 5.61 -2.37
N THR A 52 -22.05 6.62 -2.32
CA THR A 52 -21.90 7.82 -3.15
C THR A 52 -20.99 8.81 -2.42
N LEU A 53 -19.68 8.68 -2.60
CA LEU A 53 -18.75 9.73 -2.19
C LEU A 53 -18.76 10.87 -3.19
N ASP A 54 -18.66 12.10 -2.68
CA ASP A 54 -18.40 13.27 -3.49
C ASP A 54 -17.10 13.09 -4.30
N GLY A 55 -17.06 13.66 -5.51
CA GLY A 55 -15.89 13.57 -6.39
C GLY A 55 -14.60 14.09 -5.74
N ASP A 56 -14.72 15.02 -4.81
CA ASP A 56 -13.62 15.54 -3.98
C ASP A 56 -13.07 14.48 -3.00
N ALA A 57 -13.97 13.75 -2.32
CA ALA A 57 -13.59 12.69 -1.40
C ALA A 57 -12.94 11.52 -2.15
N LEU A 58 -13.47 11.12 -3.30
CA LEU A 58 -12.83 10.11 -4.16
C LEU A 58 -11.43 10.54 -4.60
N SER A 59 -11.26 11.81 -4.94
CA SER A 59 -9.97 12.38 -5.35
C SER A 59 -8.96 12.36 -4.20
N ALA A 60 -9.38 12.69 -2.97
CA ALA A 60 -8.56 12.58 -1.77
C ALA A 60 -8.12 11.13 -1.52
N LEU A 61 -9.05 10.16 -1.59
CA LEU A 61 -8.75 8.73 -1.43
C LEU A 61 -7.73 8.24 -2.47
N LYS A 62 -7.87 8.67 -3.73
CA LYS A 62 -6.92 8.34 -4.80
C LYS A 62 -5.53 8.92 -4.52
N LEU A 63 -5.45 10.14 -4.02
CA LEU A 63 -4.18 10.76 -3.65
C LEU A 63 -3.50 9.98 -2.51
N GLU A 64 -4.26 9.65 -1.47
CA GLU A 64 -3.77 8.89 -0.31
C GLU A 64 -3.29 7.49 -0.72
N ARG A 65 -4.04 6.82 -1.61
CA ARG A 65 -3.66 5.55 -2.23
C ARG A 65 -2.30 5.65 -2.93
N VAL A 66 -2.08 6.71 -3.72
CA VAL A 66 -0.80 6.93 -4.42
C VAL A 66 0.32 7.18 -3.43
N THR A 67 0.10 7.99 -2.40
CA THR A 67 1.09 8.27 -1.35
C THR A 67 1.50 6.99 -0.61
N LEU A 68 0.55 6.14 -0.24
CA LEU A 68 0.85 4.87 0.41
C LEU A 68 1.57 3.90 -0.53
N LYS A 69 1.18 3.86 -1.81
CA LYS A 69 1.89 3.07 -2.82
C LYS A 69 3.35 3.50 -2.95
N ASP A 70 3.62 4.80 -3.03
CA ASP A 70 4.99 5.34 -3.11
C ASP A 70 5.79 5.00 -1.84
N ALA A 71 5.17 5.14 -0.66
CA ALA A 71 5.81 4.76 0.61
C ALA A 71 6.18 3.27 0.64
N ILE A 72 5.25 2.39 0.25
CA ILE A 72 5.50 0.94 0.20
C ILE A 72 6.60 0.63 -0.83
N ALA A 73 6.60 1.26 -2.00
CA ALA A 73 7.64 1.09 -3.00
C ALA A 73 9.02 1.52 -2.46
N ARG A 74 9.10 2.62 -1.69
CA ARG A 74 10.33 3.05 -1.01
C ARG A 74 10.81 2.04 0.01
N ASP A 75 9.91 1.51 0.84
CA ASP A 75 10.25 0.49 1.84
C ASP A 75 10.74 -0.80 1.17
N LEU A 76 10.08 -1.25 0.09
CA LEU A 76 10.51 -2.40 -0.70
C LEU A 76 11.87 -2.19 -1.36
N LYS A 77 12.12 -0.98 -1.89
CA LYS A 77 13.42 -0.62 -2.47
C LYS A 77 14.51 -0.61 -1.41
N ARG A 78 14.23 -0.09 -0.22
CA ARG A 78 15.14 -0.07 0.94
C ARG A 78 15.43 -1.48 1.46
N ALA A 79 14.45 -2.38 1.43
CA ALA A 79 14.63 -3.77 1.83
C ALA A 79 15.37 -4.61 0.78
N SER A 80 15.11 -4.38 -0.51
CA SER A 80 15.76 -5.11 -1.62
C SER A 80 17.17 -4.60 -1.90
N GLY A 81 17.41 -3.30 -1.71
CA GLY A 81 18.72 -2.68 -1.75
C GLY A 81 19.30 -2.65 -0.35
N SER A 82 19.74 -3.82 0.13
CA SER A 82 20.65 -3.85 1.28
C SER A 82 21.81 -2.89 0.99
N CYS A 83 22.03 -1.93 1.88
CA CYS A 83 23.07 -0.90 1.83
C CYS A 83 22.82 0.30 0.88
N CYS A 84 22.31 1.39 1.44
CA CYS A 84 23.12 2.61 1.46
C CYS A 84 23.23 3.11 2.90
N GLY A 85 24.31 2.70 3.57
CA GLY A 85 24.89 3.56 4.57
C GLY A 85 25.27 4.89 3.89
N GLY A 86 24.87 6.00 4.50
CA GLY A 86 25.33 7.33 4.10
C GLY A 86 24.59 7.95 2.90
N CYS A 87 23.63 8.82 3.21
CA CYS A 87 23.56 10.16 2.64
C CYS A 87 22.81 11.01 3.68
N CYS A 88 23.55 11.67 4.58
CA CYS A 88 23.91 13.10 4.54
C CYS A 88 22.72 13.96 4.97
N GLY A 89 22.78 14.82 5.98
CA GLY A 89 23.84 15.43 6.77
C GLY A 89 23.22 16.66 7.43
#